data_AF-A0A347VP51-F1
#
_entry.id   AF-A0A347VP51-F1
#
_cell.length_a   1.000
_cell.length_b   1.000
_cell.length_c   1.000
_cell.angle_alpha   90.00
_cell.angle_beta   90.00
_cell.angle_gamma   90.00
#
_symmetry.space_group_name_H-M   'P 1'
#
loop_
_entity.id
_entity.type
_entity.pdbx_description
1 polymer ?
#
loop_
_entity_poly.entity_id
_entity_poly.type
_entity_poly.pdbx_seq_one_letter_code
_entity_poly.pdbx_strand_id
1 'polypeptide(L)'
;MWQKGIADMMDKIDSTFFTRCLLASCEIINVLNTRHWLLYEDYGVGAGGDESCGGDLIAEAIFAKYLTPFYSIDSEESGFIAARGSAPRGKIVLDPLDGSNNFKSNIPYFGASLALCDSDNIVKEGFIVNFAARKIVYSNERLLKITQVPLTFSFGNLDSIPDLDSIKELESHLQGDEMALRELLNNDKESGDFKGLCKEIMAQSGDVDSTIFPTLFKSGFVRYENKTFSHKLNCGIFEKASYHLDFAKELLKQNLKFRSLGAGALSIGFSFESLFVILPTKVRKYDVLAGFFLAQNEIKTGNLSEYQKYIPNLRAVDSKYILITKDFDVVEKLRNVLT
;
A
#
# COMPACT_ATOMS: atom_id res chain seq x y z
N MET A 1 12.53 7.49 26.63
CA MET A 1 11.22 8.09 26.98
C MET A 1 10.24 8.05 25.82
N TRP A 2 10.62 8.46 24.60
CA TRP A 2 9.75 8.45 23.41
C TRP A 2 9.44 7.04 22.84
N GLN A 3 10.43 6.13 22.76
CA GLN A 3 10.19 4.73 22.33
C GLN A 3 9.21 3.99 23.25
N LYS A 4 9.22 4.30 24.56
CA LYS A 4 8.27 3.74 25.54
C LYS A 4 6.85 4.27 25.31
N GLY A 5 6.72 5.54 24.93
CA GLY A 5 5.42 6.15 24.57
C GLY A 5 4.83 5.62 23.25
N ILE A 6 5.68 5.26 22.28
CA ILE A 6 5.24 4.63 21.02
C ILE A 6 4.80 3.18 21.28
N ALA A 7 5.56 2.40 22.06
CA ALA A 7 5.15 1.05 22.45
C ALA A 7 3.80 1.05 23.22
N ASP A 8 3.64 1.93 24.21
CA ASP A 8 2.37 2.09 24.95
C ASP A 8 1.21 2.61 24.07
N MET A 9 1.52 3.35 22.99
CA MET A 9 0.54 3.82 22.00
C MET A 9 0.12 2.68 21.07
N MET A 10 1.07 1.86 20.65
CA MET A 10 0.87 0.72 19.75
C MET A 10 0.13 -0.44 20.44
N ASP A 11 0.38 -0.67 21.73
CA ASP A 11 -0.36 -1.63 22.58
C ASP A 11 -1.86 -1.26 22.75
N LYS A 12 -2.24 -0.02 22.45
CA LYS A 12 -3.62 0.49 22.57
C LYS A 12 -4.35 0.63 21.23
N ILE A 13 -3.70 0.23 20.14
CA ILE A 13 -4.28 0.19 18.80
C ILE A 13 -4.71 -1.25 18.56
N ASP A 14 -5.96 -1.47 18.15
CA ASP A 14 -6.33 -2.74 17.54
C ASP A 14 -5.50 -2.89 16.26
N SER A 15 -4.36 -3.54 16.39
CA SER A 15 -3.40 -3.71 15.32
C SER A 15 -3.80 -4.82 14.36
N THR A 16 -5.01 -5.39 14.46
CA THR A 16 -5.44 -6.51 13.62
C THR A 16 -5.25 -6.23 12.14
N PHE A 17 -5.70 -5.05 11.65
CA PHE A 17 -5.53 -4.66 10.25
C PHE A 17 -4.05 -4.50 9.90
N PHE A 18 -3.30 -3.69 10.66
CA PHE A 18 -1.86 -3.46 10.42
C PHE A 18 -1.05 -4.76 10.39
N THR A 19 -1.22 -5.60 11.41
CA THR A 19 -0.49 -6.86 11.60
C THR A 19 -0.75 -7.81 10.45
N ARG A 20 -2.00 -7.95 10.02
CA ARG A 20 -2.37 -8.81 8.89
C ARG A 20 -1.80 -8.31 7.57
N CYS A 21 -1.86 -6.99 7.33
CA CYS A 21 -1.22 -6.38 6.16
C CYS A 21 0.31 -6.55 6.16
N LEU A 22 0.96 -6.43 7.32
CA LEU A 22 2.40 -6.66 7.49
C LEU A 22 2.77 -8.11 7.13
N LEU A 23 2.05 -9.09 7.69
CA LEU A 23 2.34 -10.50 7.44
C LEU A 23 2.10 -10.90 5.98
N ALA A 24 0.98 -10.45 5.41
CA ALA A 24 0.74 -10.61 3.98
C ALA A 24 1.86 -9.99 3.14
N SER A 25 2.33 -8.78 3.50
CA SER A 25 3.44 -8.13 2.80
C SER A 25 4.73 -8.94 2.88
N CYS A 26 5.03 -9.57 4.03
CA CYS A 26 6.20 -10.43 4.19
C CYS A 26 6.13 -11.65 3.26
N GLU A 27 5.00 -12.35 3.23
CA GLU A 27 4.80 -13.51 2.35
C GLU A 27 4.87 -13.09 0.87
N ILE A 28 4.20 -12.00 0.47
CA ILE A 28 4.24 -11.47 -0.90
C ILE A 28 5.68 -11.16 -1.31
N ILE A 29 6.46 -10.46 -0.48
CA ILE A 29 7.85 -10.12 -0.82
C ILE A 29 8.68 -11.37 -1.09
N ASN A 30 8.52 -12.44 -0.29
CA ASN A 30 9.24 -13.69 -0.51
C ASN A 30 8.85 -14.33 -1.85
N VAL A 31 7.56 -14.35 -2.17
CA VAL A 31 7.04 -14.90 -3.43
C VAL A 31 7.52 -14.09 -4.63
N LEU A 32 7.41 -12.77 -4.59
CA LEU A 32 7.88 -11.89 -5.67
C LEU A 32 9.40 -12.00 -5.88
N ASN A 33 10.18 -12.27 -4.82
CA ASN A 33 11.62 -12.48 -4.91
C ASN A 33 12.03 -13.80 -5.57
N THR A 34 11.13 -14.78 -5.70
CA THR A 34 11.40 -16.00 -6.48
C THR A 34 11.65 -15.68 -7.96
N ARG A 35 11.08 -14.56 -8.45
CA ARG A 35 11.10 -14.17 -9.87
C ARG A 35 10.66 -15.30 -10.79
N HIS A 36 9.75 -16.14 -10.31
CA HIS A 36 9.18 -17.20 -11.13
C HIS A 36 8.46 -16.60 -12.34
N TRP A 37 8.66 -17.17 -13.53
CA TRP A 37 8.18 -16.59 -14.79
C TRP A 37 6.65 -16.41 -14.81
N LEU A 38 5.89 -17.29 -14.15
CA LEU A 38 4.43 -17.18 -14.00
C LEU A 38 3.99 -15.86 -13.36
N LEU A 39 4.84 -15.20 -12.55
CA LEU A 39 4.52 -13.91 -11.94
C LEU A 39 4.50 -12.75 -12.95
N TYR A 40 5.16 -12.92 -14.09
CA TYR A 40 5.29 -11.89 -15.13
C TYR A 40 4.27 -12.05 -16.27
N GLU A 41 3.64 -13.22 -16.37
CA GLU A 41 2.61 -13.53 -17.35
C GLU A 41 1.30 -12.80 -17.04
N ASP A 42 0.55 -12.44 -18.08
CA ASP A 42 -0.75 -11.80 -17.98
C ASP A 42 -1.87 -12.86 -17.99
N TYR A 43 -2.86 -12.71 -17.10
CA TYR A 43 -3.93 -13.69 -16.88
C TYR A 43 -5.33 -13.12 -17.16
N GLY A 44 -5.41 -12.02 -17.90
CA GLY A 44 -6.66 -11.37 -18.31
C GLY A 44 -7.00 -10.12 -17.51
N VAL A 45 -8.15 -9.53 -17.81
CA VAL A 45 -8.54 -8.20 -17.31
C VAL A 45 -9.16 -8.29 -15.90
N GLY A 46 -8.62 -7.52 -14.96
CA GLY A 46 -9.14 -7.36 -13.60
C GLY A 46 -10.38 -6.46 -13.52
N ALA A 47 -11.00 -6.40 -12.34
CA ALA A 47 -12.16 -5.56 -12.06
C ALA A 47 -11.88 -4.05 -12.22
N GLY A 48 -10.61 -3.63 -12.07
CA GLY A 48 -10.11 -2.28 -12.34
C GLY A 48 -10.08 -1.91 -13.83
N GLY A 49 -10.14 -2.90 -14.72
CA GLY A 49 -10.18 -2.73 -16.17
C GLY A 49 -8.83 -2.87 -16.90
N ASP A 50 -7.75 -3.09 -16.17
CA ASP A 50 -6.41 -3.35 -16.71
C ASP A 50 -6.08 -4.86 -16.67
N GLU A 51 -5.06 -5.31 -17.42
CA GLU A 51 -4.60 -6.71 -17.40
C GLU A 51 -3.83 -7.02 -16.12
N SER A 52 -4.25 -8.08 -15.43
CA SER A 52 -3.62 -8.61 -14.22
C SER A 52 -2.47 -9.55 -14.60
N CYS A 53 -1.26 -9.26 -14.12
CA CYS A 53 -0.15 -10.20 -14.17
C CYS A 53 -0.18 -11.18 -12.99
N GLY A 54 0.63 -12.23 -13.06
CA GLY A 54 0.68 -13.24 -11.99
C GLY A 54 1.09 -12.65 -10.63
N GLY A 55 1.91 -11.60 -10.63
CA GLY A 55 2.26 -10.82 -9.44
C GLY A 55 1.05 -10.16 -8.78
N ASP A 56 0.12 -9.60 -9.57
CA ASP A 56 -1.10 -8.97 -9.03
C ASP A 56 -2.00 -10.04 -8.37
N LEU A 57 -2.22 -11.16 -9.07
CA LEU A 57 -3.11 -12.23 -8.61
C LEU A 57 -2.59 -12.92 -7.34
N ILE A 58 -1.28 -13.19 -7.25
CA ILE A 58 -0.70 -13.83 -6.08
C ILE A 58 -0.71 -12.89 -4.87
N ALA A 59 -0.47 -11.60 -5.09
CA ALA A 59 -0.56 -10.59 -4.04
C ALA A 59 -2.00 -10.47 -3.51
N GLU A 60 -3.01 -10.45 -4.39
CA GLU A 60 -4.42 -10.49 -3.99
C GLU A 60 -4.74 -11.74 -3.17
N ALA A 61 -4.32 -12.92 -3.64
CA ALA A 61 -4.58 -14.18 -2.96
C ALA A 61 -4.01 -14.21 -1.54
N ILE A 62 -2.77 -13.74 -1.36
CA ILE A 62 -2.10 -13.69 -0.06
C ILE A 62 -2.77 -12.63 0.84
N PHE A 63 -3.09 -11.44 0.33
CA PHE A 63 -3.85 -10.47 1.11
C PHE A 63 -5.21 -11.04 1.55
N ALA A 64 -5.92 -11.73 0.66
CA ALA A 64 -7.20 -12.33 0.97
C ALA A 64 -7.09 -13.46 2.01
N LYS A 65 -6.05 -14.31 1.94
CA LYS A 65 -5.73 -15.32 2.96
C LYS A 65 -5.68 -14.73 4.37
N TYR A 66 -4.99 -13.60 4.53
CA TYR A 66 -4.84 -12.93 5.83
C TYR A 66 -6.03 -12.04 6.22
N LEU A 67 -6.74 -11.42 5.28
CA LEU A 67 -7.73 -10.38 5.58
C LEU A 67 -9.17 -10.88 5.59
N THR A 68 -9.54 -11.83 4.72
CA THR A 68 -10.92 -12.34 4.63
C THR A 68 -11.46 -13.02 5.89
N PRO A 69 -10.66 -13.52 6.86
CA PRO A 69 -11.23 -13.97 8.13
C PRO A 69 -11.96 -12.86 8.90
N PHE A 70 -11.62 -11.57 8.67
CA PHE A 70 -12.17 -10.43 9.42
C PHE A 70 -12.83 -9.38 8.54
N TYR A 71 -12.46 -9.25 7.27
CA TYR A 71 -12.85 -8.13 6.42
C TYR A 71 -13.37 -8.63 5.07
N SER A 72 -14.32 -7.91 4.48
CA SER A 72 -14.58 -8.08 3.05
C SER A 72 -13.54 -7.26 2.26
N ILE A 73 -13.26 -7.64 1.02
CA ILE A 73 -12.28 -6.96 0.17
C ILE A 73 -12.99 -6.52 -1.11
N ASP A 74 -12.77 -5.28 -1.52
CA ASP A 74 -13.10 -4.72 -2.83
C ASP A 74 -11.76 -4.49 -3.51
N SER A 75 -11.36 -5.46 -4.34
CA SER A 75 -10.04 -5.55 -4.95
C SER A 75 -10.05 -5.07 -6.40
N GLU A 76 -8.92 -4.53 -6.85
CA GLU A 76 -8.69 -4.19 -8.25
C GLU A 76 -8.76 -5.40 -9.18
N GLU A 77 -8.34 -6.59 -8.74
CA GLU A 77 -8.28 -7.77 -9.62
C GLU A 77 -9.62 -8.51 -9.68
N SER A 78 -10.10 -9.00 -8.54
CA SER A 78 -11.30 -9.86 -8.48
C SER A 78 -12.60 -9.10 -8.15
N GLY A 79 -12.54 -7.80 -7.83
CA GLY A 79 -13.70 -7.06 -7.35
C GLY A 79 -14.06 -7.45 -5.91
N PHE A 80 -15.34 -7.73 -5.63
CA PHE A 80 -15.78 -8.01 -4.26
C PHE A 80 -15.52 -9.46 -3.82
N ILE A 81 -14.75 -9.61 -2.74
CA ILE A 81 -14.46 -10.86 -2.04
C ILE A 81 -15.10 -10.77 -0.64
N ALA A 82 -16.03 -11.69 -0.34
CA ALA A 82 -16.73 -11.69 0.93
C ALA A 82 -15.83 -12.14 2.09
N ALA A 83 -16.04 -11.56 3.27
CA ALA A 83 -15.43 -12.07 4.50
C ALA A 83 -15.93 -13.49 4.79
N ARG A 84 -15.04 -14.33 5.34
CA ARG A 84 -15.37 -15.69 5.80
C ARG A 84 -15.94 -15.70 7.22
N GLY A 85 -15.63 -14.70 8.03
CA GLY A 85 -16.15 -14.55 9.38
C GLY A 85 -17.63 -14.15 9.41
N SER A 86 -18.37 -14.60 10.43
CA SER A 86 -19.81 -14.34 10.59
C SER A 86 -20.16 -12.89 10.96
N ALA A 87 -19.17 -12.08 11.34
CA ALA A 87 -19.32 -10.66 11.66
C ALA A 87 -18.13 -9.87 11.11
N PRO A 88 -18.15 -9.45 9.84
CA PRO A 88 -17.06 -8.70 9.23
C PRO A 88 -16.86 -7.37 9.96
N ARG A 89 -15.59 -7.03 10.24
CA ARG A 89 -15.17 -5.79 10.91
C ARG A 89 -15.16 -4.57 9.99
N GLY A 90 -15.30 -4.77 8.68
CA GLY A 90 -15.30 -3.70 7.69
C GLY A 90 -15.03 -4.21 6.28
N LYS A 91 -14.81 -3.26 5.36
CA LYS A 91 -14.48 -3.53 3.96
C LYS A 91 -13.15 -2.87 3.62
N ILE A 92 -12.26 -3.60 2.97
CA ILE A 92 -10.96 -3.09 2.51
C ILE A 92 -11.05 -2.78 1.02
N VAL A 93 -10.66 -1.59 0.60
CA VAL A 93 -10.39 -1.29 -0.82
C VAL A 93 -8.92 -1.59 -1.08
N LEU A 94 -8.64 -2.48 -2.03
CA LEU A 94 -7.32 -3.08 -2.26
C LEU A 94 -6.85 -2.84 -3.70
N ASP A 95 -5.64 -2.29 -3.83
CA ASP A 95 -4.75 -2.50 -4.99
C ASP A 95 -3.62 -3.42 -4.51
N PRO A 96 -3.57 -4.69 -4.96
CA PRO A 96 -2.61 -5.66 -4.46
C PRO A 96 -1.20 -5.42 -4.99
N LEU A 97 -1.04 -4.75 -6.13
CA LEU A 97 0.26 -4.47 -6.74
C LEU A 97 0.21 -3.18 -7.60
N ASP A 98 0.31 -2.02 -6.94
CA ASP A 98 0.52 -0.74 -7.62
C ASP A 98 1.92 -0.71 -8.24
N GLY A 99 1.97 -0.41 -9.54
CA GLY A 99 3.20 -0.40 -10.33
C GLY A 99 3.57 -1.77 -10.92
N SER A 100 2.61 -2.58 -11.38
CA SER A 100 2.87 -3.90 -12.00
C SER A 100 3.85 -3.82 -13.19
N ASN A 101 3.82 -2.75 -13.98
CA ASN A 101 4.82 -2.52 -15.03
C ASN A 101 6.24 -2.31 -14.48
N ASN A 102 6.38 -1.65 -13.33
CA ASN A 102 7.67 -1.51 -12.65
C ASN A 102 8.15 -2.88 -12.15
N PHE A 103 7.26 -3.67 -11.55
CA PHE A 103 7.56 -5.05 -11.15
C PHE A 103 8.03 -5.89 -12.34
N LYS A 104 7.26 -5.91 -13.44
CA LYS A 104 7.62 -6.65 -14.68
C LYS A 104 8.95 -6.19 -15.28
N SER A 105 9.29 -4.91 -15.12
CA SER A 105 10.51 -4.29 -15.66
C SER A 105 11.69 -4.28 -14.68
N ASN A 106 11.58 -4.90 -13.50
CA ASN A 106 12.59 -4.86 -12.43
C ASN A 106 12.96 -3.44 -11.94
N ILE A 107 12.02 -2.50 -12.01
CA ILE A 107 12.16 -1.16 -11.42
C ILE A 107 11.69 -1.26 -9.96
N PRO A 108 12.55 -0.96 -8.95
CA PRO A 108 12.25 -1.23 -7.54
C PRO A 108 11.32 -0.18 -6.90
N TYR A 109 10.17 0.07 -7.53
CA TYR A 109 9.14 0.99 -7.06
C TYR A 109 7.75 0.43 -7.38
N PHE A 110 7.30 -0.50 -6.55
CA PHE A 110 6.00 -1.15 -6.63
C PHE A 110 5.62 -1.65 -5.24
N GLY A 111 4.33 -1.89 -5.02
CA GLY A 111 3.83 -2.17 -3.68
C GLY A 111 2.33 -2.34 -3.65
N ALA A 112 1.70 -2.20 -2.48
CA ALA A 112 0.24 -2.36 -2.35
C ALA A 112 -0.39 -1.19 -1.60
N SER A 113 -1.69 -1.01 -1.84
CA SER A 113 -2.53 0.04 -1.25
C SER A 113 -3.77 -0.58 -0.64
N LEU A 114 -3.99 -0.32 0.66
CA LEU A 114 -5.12 -0.87 1.41
C LEU A 114 -5.80 0.21 2.24
N ALA A 115 -7.08 0.46 1.96
CA ALA A 115 -7.92 1.38 2.74
C ALA A 115 -9.01 0.61 3.47
N LEU A 116 -8.93 0.54 4.80
CA LEU A 116 -9.98 -0.07 5.63
C LEU A 116 -11.13 0.93 5.81
N CYS A 117 -12.32 0.54 5.36
CA CYS A 117 -13.55 1.32 5.45
C CYS A 117 -14.53 0.69 6.44
N ASP A 118 -15.31 1.56 7.12
CA ASP A 118 -16.46 1.14 7.93
C ASP A 118 -17.68 0.76 7.05
N SER A 119 -18.82 0.48 7.70
CA SER A 119 -20.08 0.13 7.04
C SER A 119 -20.63 1.22 6.11
N ASP A 120 -20.29 2.49 6.38
CA ASP A 120 -20.72 3.63 5.57
C ASP A 120 -19.74 3.92 4.42
N ASN A 121 -18.73 3.06 4.25
CA ASN A 121 -17.60 3.22 3.33
C ASN A 121 -16.64 4.37 3.70
N ILE A 122 -16.65 4.85 4.95
CA ILE A 122 -15.71 5.88 5.38
C ILE A 122 -14.37 5.23 5.73
N VAL A 123 -13.27 5.74 5.17
CA VAL A 123 -11.92 5.24 5.44
C VAL A 123 -11.54 5.52 6.90
N LYS A 124 -11.13 4.47 7.62
CA LYS A 124 -10.72 4.51 9.03
C LYS A 124 -9.23 4.27 9.22
N GLU A 125 -8.63 3.48 8.34
CA GLU A 125 -7.21 3.18 8.35
C GLU A 125 -6.66 3.12 6.93
N GLY A 126 -5.42 3.58 6.75
CA GLY A 126 -4.70 3.50 5.49
C GLY A 126 -3.38 2.76 5.71
N PHE A 127 -3.06 1.88 4.78
CA PHE A 127 -1.81 1.13 4.76
C PHE A 127 -1.28 1.10 3.32
N ILE A 128 -0.03 1.54 3.14
CA ILE A 128 0.68 1.45 1.87
C ILE A 128 2.04 0.82 2.14
N VAL A 129 2.42 -0.17 1.35
CA VAL A 129 3.71 -0.84 1.43
C VAL A 129 4.45 -0.70 0.12
N ASN A 130 5.74 -0.39 0.15
CA ASN A 130 6.65 -0.58 -0.97
C ASN A 130 7.39 -1.91 -0.74
N PHE A 131 7.12 -2.89 -1.60
CA PHE A 131 7.64 -4.25 -1.44
C PHE A 131 9.16 -4.30 -1.62
N ALA A 132 9.69 -3.59 -2.63
CA ALA A 132 11.12 -3.54 -2.91
C ALA A 132 11.91 -2.86 -1.78
N ALA A 133 11.37 -1.80 -1.19
CA ALA A 133 12.01 -1.05 -0.11
C ALA A 133 11.72 -1.61 1.30
N ARG A 134 10.83 -2.62 1.42
CA ARG A 134 10.37 -3.19 2.71
C ARG A 134 9.92 -2.10 3.69
N LYS A 135 9.11 -1.18 3.17
CA LYS A 135 8.74 0.04 3.89
C LYS A 135 7.23 0.25 3.84
N ILE A 136 6.66 0.52 5.01
CA ILE A 136 5.23 0.72 5.20
C ILE A 136 4.97 2.15 5.64
N VAL A 137 3.91 2.73 5.10
CA VAL A 137 3.25 3.91 5.66
C VAL A 137 1.89 3.47 6.18
N TYR A 138 1.61 3.80 7.44
CA TYR A 138 0.37 3.41 8.08
C TYR A 138 -0.14 4.50 9.00
N SER A 139 -1.46 4.62 9.07
CA SER A 139 -2.13 5.34 10.14
C SER A 139 -3.60 4.98 10.24
N ASN A 140 -4.21 5.36 11.36
CA ASN A 140 -5.65 5.33 11.59
C ASN A 140 -6.15 6.70 12.06
N GLU A 141 -7.46 6.90 12.15
CA GLU A 141 -8.05 8.20 12.51
C GLU A 141 -7.50 8.75 13.84
N ARG A 142 -7.27 7.87 14.82
CA ARG A 142 -6.78 8.26 16.14
C ARG A 142 -5.31 8.67 16.07
N LEU A 143 -4.48 7.89 15.39
CA LEU A 143 -3.07 8.17 15.19
C LEU A 143 -2.88 9.50 14.44
N LEU A 144 -3.57 9.71 13.32
CA LEU A 144 -3.41 10.94 12.54
C LEU A 144 -3.79 12.21 13.31
N LYS A 145 -4.75 12.14 14.24
CA LYS A 145 -5.09 13.27 15.14
C LYS A 145 -3.94 13.59 16.11
N ILE A 146 -3.20 12.58 16.56
CA ILE A 146 -2.12 12.73 17.52
C ILE A 146 -0.81 13.12 16.82
N THR A 147 -0.46 12.42 15.74
CA THR A 147 0.85 12.51 15.09
C THR A 147 0.89 13.56 13.99
N GLN A 148 -0.26 13.97 13.45
CA GLN A 148 -0.43 14.89 12.32
C GLN A 148 0.18 14.40 10.98
N VAL A 149 1.02 13.37 11.00
CA VAL A 149 1.61 12.70 9.83
C VAL A 149 1.46 11.19 9.99
N PRO A 150 1.39 10.42 8.90
CA PRO A 150 1.34 8.96 9.01
C PRO A 150 2.66 8.41 9.57
N LEU A 151 2.59 7.23 10.18
CA LEU A 151 3.74 6.54 10.72
C LEU A 151 4.44 5.76 9.62
N THR A 152 5.77 5.72 9.67
CA THR A 152 6.59 4.94 8.75
C THR A 152 7.23 3.78 9.50
N PHE A 153 7.21 2.60 8.89
CA PHE A 153 7.89 1.41 9.40
C PHE A 153 8.79 0.83 8.34
N SER A 154 9.97 0.34 8.73
CA SER A 154 10.74 -0.62 7.94
C SER A 154 10.61 -2.00 8.57
N PHE A 155 10.79 -3.05 7.78
CA PHE A 155 10.81 -4.41 8.30
C PHE A 155 11.94 -5.25 7.71
N GLY A 156 12.42 -6.20 8.51
CA GLY A 156 13.58 -7.02 8.21
C GLY A 156 13.34 -8.06 7.12
N ASN A 157 14.41 -8.79 6.80
CA ASN A 157 14.29 -10.08 6.12
C ASN A 157 13.89 -11.13 7.16
N LEU A 158 13.05 -12.09 6.77
CA LEU A 158 12.74 -13.22 7.65
C LEU A 158 14.02 -13.93 8.11
N ASP A 159 15.00 -14.07 7.21
CA ASP A 159 16.33 -14.64 7.50
C ASP A 159 17.18 -13.88 8.54
N SER A 160 16.78 -12.66 8.92
CA SER A 160 17.56 -11.76 9.78
C SER A 160 17.09 -11.70 11.23
N ILE A 161 16.13 -12.54 11.62
CA ILE A 161 15.54 -12.49 12.96
C ILE A 161 16.38 -13.32 13.95
N PRO A 162 16.92 -12.72 15.03
CA PRO A 162 17.62 -13.49 16.07
C PRO A 162 16.61 -14.21 16.98
N ASP A 163 16.78 -15.53 17.12
CA ASP A 163 16.27 -16.49 18.11
C ASP A 163 15.21 -15.97 19.12
N LEU A 164 13.96 -16.44 18.98
CA LEU A 164 12.94 -16.50 20.03
C LEU A 164 11.84 -17.49 19.60
N ASP A 165 11.50 -18.44 20.46
CA ASP A 165 10.60 -19.56 20.14
C ASP A 165 9.20 -19.15 19.59
N SER A 166 8.72 -17.95 19.90
CA SER A 166 7.48 -17.38 19.34
C SER A 166 7.59 -16.95 17.87
N ILE A 167 8.81 -16.67 17.40
CA ILE A 167 9.09 -16.34 15.99
C ILE A 167 9.31 -17.62 15.19
N LYS A 168 9.80 -18.70 15.79
CA LYS A 168 9.89 -20.01 15.12
C LYS A 168 8.53 -20.54 14.67
N GLU A 169 7.46 -20.23 15.42
CA GLU A 169 6.09 -20.55 15.00
C GLU A 169 5.64 -19.69 13.82
N LEU A 170 6.01 -18.41 13.78
CA LEU A 170 5.76 -17.56 12.63
C LEU A 170 6.59 -17.96 11.41
N GLU A 171 7.87 -18.25 11.61
CA GLU A 171 8.78 -18.77 10.59
C GLU A 171 8.30 -20.13 10.09
N SER A 172 7.80 -21.03 10.94
CA SER A 172 7.28 -22.32 10.48
C SER A 172 5.99 -22.16 9.67
N HIS A 173 5.10 -21.22 10.05
CA HIS A 173 3.92 -20.89 9.24
C HIS A 173 4.35 -20.28 7.90
N LEU A 174 5.18 -19.23 7.92
CA LEU A 174 5.62 -18.53 6.71
C LEU A 174 6.54 -19.37 5.82
N GLN A 175 7.42 -20.20 6.38
CA GLN A 175 8.29 -21.14 5.64
C GLN A 175 7.51 -22.36 5.15
N GLY A 176 6.54 -22.86 5.92
CA GLY A 176 5.64 -23.91 5.46
C GLY A 176 4.84 -23.44 4.25
N ASP A 177 4.29 -22.22 4.34
CA ASP A 177 3.57 -21.58 3.25
C ASP A 177 4.51 -21.22 2.08
N GLU A 178 5.71 -20.71 2.34
CA GLU A 178 6.71 -20.40 1.31
C GLU A 178 7.25 -21.65 0.61
N MET A 179 7.51 -22.73 1.33
CA MET A 179 7.96 -23.99 0.75
C MET A 179 6.83 -24.63 -0.04
N ALA A 180 5.60 -24.63 0.47
CA ALA A 180 4.43 -25.08 -0.26
C ALA A 180 4.19 -24.23 -1.52
N LEU A 181 4.28 -22.90 -1.44
CA LEU A 181 4.17 -22.02 -2.61
C LEU A 181 5.31 -22.23 -3.59
N ARG A 182 6.56 -22.39 -3.12
CA ARG A 182 7.71 -22.67 -3.98
C ARG A 182 7.57 -24.03 -4.64
N GLU A 183 7.14 -25.06 -3.93
CA GLU A 183 6.85 -26.37 -4.48
C GLU A 183 5.70 -26.31 -5.49
N LEU A 184 4.63 -25.57 -5.20
CA LEU A 184 3.51 -25.35 -6.12
C LEU A 184 3.96 -24.60 -7.38
N LEU A 185 4.70 -23.51 -7.24
CA LEU A 185 5.27 -22.75 -8.36
C LEU A 185 6.28 -23.59 -9.17
N ASN A 186 7.03 -24.49 -8.51
CA ASN A 186 8.03 -25.35 -9.16
C ASN A 186 7.45 -26.62 -9.80
N ASN A 187 6.30 -27.13 -9.33
CA ASN A 187 5.72 -28.40 -9.77
C ASN A 187 4.83 -28.29 -11.01
N ASP A 188 4.49 -27.08 -11.45
CA ASP A 188 3.60 -26.91 -12.60
C ASP A 188 4.31 -27.06 -13.95
N LYS A 189 3.96 -28.18 -14.59
CA LYS A 189 4.18 -28.50 -15.99
C LYS A 189 3.09 -27.82 -16.81
N GLU A 190 3.48 -26.85 -17.63
CA GLU A 190 2.61 -26.05 -18.50
C GLU A 190 1.68 -25.09 -17.71
N SER A 191 1.28 -24.00 -18.34
CA SER A 191 0.47 -22.87 -17.85
C SER A 191 -0.92 -23.21 -17.26
N GLY A 192 -1.18 -24.46 -16.89
CA GLY A 192 -2.49 -25.02 -16.56
C GLY A 192 -2.96 -24.70 -15.14
N ASP A 193 -3.54 -23.52 -14.97
CA ASP A 193 -4.37 -23.07 -13.83
C ASP A 193 -3.68 -22.34 -12.66
N PHE A 194 -2.81 -21.36 -12.96
CA PHE A 194 -2.31 -20.40 -11.97
C PHE A 194 -3.42 -19.67 -11.18
N LYS A 195 -4.59 -19.44 -11.80
CA LYS A 195 -5.76 -18.88 -11.11
C LYS A 195 -6.34 -19.85 -10.07
N GLY A 196 -6.33 -21.15 -10.35
CA GLY A 196 -6.66 -22.22 -9.40
C GLY A 196 -5.75 -22.17 -8.18
N LEU A 197 -4.43 -22.09 -8.39
CA LEU A 197 -3.46 -21.92 -7.31
C LEU A 197 -3.77 -20.69 -6.43
N CYS A 198 -4.07 -19.54 -7.05
CA CYS A 198 -4.42 -18.32 -6.30
C CYS A 198 -5.68 -18.52 -5.45
N LYS A 199 -6.68 -19.26 -5.94
CA LYS A 199 -7.89 -19.59 -5.17
C LYS A 199 -7.59 -20.51 -4.00
N GLU A 200 -6.69 -21.47 -4.16
CA GLU A 200 -6.26 -22.36 -3.08
C GLU A 200 -5.56 -21.58 -1.96
N ILE A 201 -4.65 -20.67 -2.31
CA ILE A 201 -3.97 -19.78 -1.36
C ILE A 201 -4.98 -18.91 -0.61
N MET A 202 -5.90 -18.27 -1.34
CA MET A 202 -6.96 -17.47 -0.73
C MET A 202 -7.81 -18.27 0.27
N ALA A 203 -8.05 -19.56 -0.01
CA ALA A 203 -8.84 -20.45 0.83
C ALA A 203 -8.13 -20.89 2.13
N GLN A 204 -6.81 -20.71 2.25
CA GLN A 204 -6.06 -21.01 3.47
C GLN A 204 -6.42 -20.07 4.63
N SER A 205 -6.22 -20.53 5.86
CA SER A 205 -6.39 -19.72 7.08
C SER A 205 -5.08 -19.01 7.44
N GLY A 206 -5.02 -17.70 7.23
CA GLY A 206 -3.96 -16.86 7.81
C GLY A 206 -4.24 -16.53 9.27
N ASP A 207 -4.46 -17.54 10.13
CA ASP A 207 -4.68 -17.30 11.56
C ASP A 207 -3.37 -16.91 12.24
N VAL A 208 -3.46 -15.87 13.08
CA VAL A 208 -2.30 -15.19 13.64
C VAL A 208 -2.66 -14.77 15.06
N ASP A 209 -1.81 -15.13 16.02
CA ASP A 209 -1.97 -14.67 17.40
C ASP A 209 -1.85 -13.13 17.47
N SER A 210 -2.79 -12.53 18.20
CA SER A 210 -2.78 -11.13 18.63
C SER A 210 -1.46 -10.65 19.24
N THR A 211 -0.64 -11.54 19.83
CA THR A 211 0.66 -11.18 20.44
C THR A 211 1.81 -11.05 19.43
N ILE A 212 1.59 -11.40 18.16
CA ILE A 212 2.68 -11.46 17.18
C ILE A 212 3.31 -10.10 16.94
N PHE A 213 2.51 -9.04 16.89
CA PHE A 213 3.00 -7.73 16.50
C PHE A 213 3.92 -7.10 17.57
N PRO A 214 3.55 -7.11 18.86
CA PRO A 214 4.49 -6.78 19.94
C PRO A 214 5.79 -7.58 19.87
N THR A 215 5.71 -8.87 19.52
CA THR A 215 6.89 -9.74 19.36
C THR A 215 7.78 -9.30 18.20
N LEU A 216 7.20 -9.00 17.04
CA LEU A 216 7.92 -8.50 15.86
C LEU A 216 8.53 -7.11 16.08
N PHE A 217 7.85 -6.26 16.82
CA PHE A 217 8.37 -4.94 17.16
C PHE A 217 9.52 -5.03 18.18
N LYS A 218 9.36 -5.84 19.23
CA LYS A 218 10.37 -6.02 20.29
C LYS A 218 11.65 -6.69 19.77
N SER A 219 11.53 -7.63 18.83
CA SER A 219 12.69 -8.26 18.17
C SER A 219 13.45 -7.30 17.25
N GLY A 220 12.87 -6.15 16.91
CA GLY A 220 13.42 -5.22 15.94
C GLY A 220 13.22 -5.66 14.49
N PHE A 221 12.42 -6.71 14.25
CA PHE A 221 12.01 -7.10 12.90
C PHE A 221 11.19 -5.98 12.26
N VAL A 222 10.21 -5.43 12.97
CA VAL A 222 9.52 -4.19 12.57
C VAL A 222 10.13 -3.03 13.31
N ARG A 223 10.58 -2.01 12.57
CA ARG A 223 11.20 -0.81 13.12
C ARG A 223 10.38 0.41 12.74
N TYR A 224 10.02 1.20 13.74
CA TYR A 224 9.47 2.52 13.51
C TYR A 224 10.57 3.47 13.02
N GLU A 225 10.33 4.14 11.90
CA GLU A 225 11.25 5.10 11.30
C GLU A 225 10.84 6.52 11.69
N ASN A 226 11.46 7.06 12.75
CA ASN A 226 11.21 8.44 13.15
C ASN A 226 11.97 9.41 12.23
N LYS A 227 11.35 9.79 11.11
CA LYS A 227 11.95 10.78 10.21
C LYS A 227 11.55 12.20 10.63
N THR A 228 12.46 12.90 11.29
CA THR A 228 12.45 14.36 11.30
C THR A 228 13.06 14.84 9.98
N PHE A 229 12.23 15.32 9.05
CA PHE A 229 12.73 15.99 7.85
C PHE A 229 13.29 17.36 8.23
N SER A 230 14.57 17.41 8.60
CA SER A 230 15.30 18.67 8.86
C SER A 230 15.72 19.39 7.57
N HIS A 231 15.60 18.72 6.42
CA HIS A 231 16.06 19.21 5.13
C HIS A 231 14.90 19.59 4.21
N LYS A 232 15.08 20.70 3.47
CA LYS A 232 14.15 21.15 2.44
C LYS A 232 14.08 20.12 1.30
N LEU A 233 12.88 19.64 0.99
CA LEU A 233 12.62 18.76 -0.15
C LEU A 233 12.81 19.54 -1.46
N ASN A 234 13.41 18.91 -2.48
CA ASN A 234 13.84 19.62 -3.71
C ASN A 234 13.22 19.06 -5.01
N CYS A 235 12.51 17.93 -4.94
CA CYS A 235 11.95 17.25 -6.11
C CYS A 235 10.55 16.74 -5.76
N GLY A 236 9.61 16.94 -6.68
CA GLY A 236 8.29 16.35 -6.60
C GLY A 236 8.16 15.07 -7.43
N ILE A 237 6.96 14.53 -7.42
CA ILE A 237 6.50 13.42 -8.25
C ILE A 237 5.39 13.95 -9.15
N PHE A 238 5.44 13.61 -10.43
CA PHE A 238 4.36 13.85 -11.37
C PHE A 238 4.08 12.55 -12.11
N GLU A 239 3.01 11.87 -11.71
CA GLU A 239 2.62 10.60 -12.30
C GLU A 239 2.03 10.80 -13.69
N LYS A 240 2.33 9.86 -14.58
CA LYS A 240 1.92 9.89 -16.00
C LYS A 240 2.43 11.13 -16.75
N ALA A 241 3.52 11.76 -16.30
CA ALA A 241 4.05 13.00 -16.87
C ALA A 241 4.34 12.95 -18.38
N SER A 242 4.71 11.77 -18.91
CA SER A 242 4.94 11.54 -20.34
C SER A 242 3.71 11.82 -21.21
N TYR A 243 2.51 11.73 -20.65
CA TYR A 243 1.25 12.03 -21.33
C TYR A 243 0.82 13.50 -21.18
N HIS A 244 1.54 14.29 -20.39
CA HIS A 244 1.18 15.66 -20.00
C HIS A 244 2.33 16.64 -20.24
N LEU A 245 2.91 16.59 -21.44
CA LEU A 245 4.13 17.32 -21.81
C LEU A 245 4.04 18.84 -21.59
N ASP A 246 2.90 19.46 -21.84
CA ASP A 246 2.75 20.90 -21.69
C ASP A 246 2.76 21.35 -20.23
N PHE A 247 2.12 20.58 -19.35
CA PHE A 247 2.17 20.82 -17.92
C PHE A 247 3.57 20.53 -17.35
N ALA A 248 4.21 19.45 -17.81
CA ALA A 248 5.60 19.14 -17.46
C ALA A 248 6.56 20.28 -17.82
N LYS A 249 6.42 20.91 -18.98
CA LYS A 249 7.20 22.09 -19.37
C LYS A 249 6.97 23.27 -18.42
N GLU A 250 5.72 23.49 -17.99
CA GLU A 250 5.41 24.58 -17.08
C GLU A 250 6.02 24.36 -15.69
N LEU A 251 6.00 23.14 -15.16
CA LEU A 251 6.72 22.80 -13.92
C LEU A 251 8.21 23.19 -14.02
N LEU A 252 8.86 22.86 -15.14
CA LEU A 252 10.28 23.17 -15.34
C LEU A 252 10.55 24.68 -15.41
N LYS A 253 9.68 25.48 -16.04
CA LYS A 253 9.80 26.95 -16.04
C LYS A 253 9.70 27.55 -14.64
N GLN A 254 8.89 26.93 -13.76
CA GLN A 254 8.78 27.32 -12.35
C GLN A 254 9.94 26.79 -11.48
N ASN A 255 10.97 26.19 -12.10
CA ASN A 255 12.10 25.52 -11.45
C ASN A 255 11.67 24.37 -10.51
N LEU A 256 10.55 23.71 -10.81
CA LEU A 256 10.06 22.55 -10.07
C LEU A 256 10.53 21.27 -10.76
N LYS A 257 11.51 20.60 -10.13
CA LYS A 257 12.02 19.30 -10.59
C LYS A 257 11.03 18.20 -10.21
N PHE A 258 10.84 17.22 -11.08
CA PHE A 258 9.97 16.08 -10.80
C PHE A 258 10.51 14.74 -11.34
N ARG A 259 9.89 13.64 -10.93
CA ARG A 259 10.03 12.29 -11.48
C ARG A 259 8.63 11.70 -11.73
N SER A 260 8.50 10.81 -12.70
CA SER A 260 7.33 9.94 -12.83
C SER A 260 7.77 8.57 -12.38
N LEU A 261 7.20 8.06 -11.29
CA LEU A 261 7.67 6.81 -10.67
C LEU A 261 6.86 5.60 -11.09
N GLY A 262 5.64 5.78 -11.61
CA GLY A 262 4.86 4.71 -12.22
C GLY A 262 4.12 3.82 -11.21
N ALA A 263 3.94 4.31 -9.99
CA ALA A 263 3.11 3.67 -8.95
C ALA A 263 2.38 4.79 -8.18
N GLY A 264 1.10 4.98 -8.49
CA GLY A 264 0.32 6.14 -8.08
C GLY A 264 0.00 6.13 -6.59
N ALA A 265 -0.42 4.97 -6.08
CA ALA A 265 -0.72 4.80 -4.67
C ALA A 265 0.52 5.00 -3.80
N LEU A 266 1.66 4.43 -4.20
CA LEU A 266 2.93 4.64 -3.49
C LEU A 266 3.32 6.11 -3.48
N SER A 267 3.18 6.80 -4.61
CA SER A 267 3.52 8.22 -4.72
C SER A 267 2.69 9.06 -3.74
N ILE A 268 1.40 8.78 -3.60
CA ILE A 268 0.52 9.46 -2.65
C ILE A 268 0.84 9.06 -1.21
N GLY A 269 0.99 7.76 -0.92
CA GLY A 269 1.25 7.26 0.42
C GLY A 269 2.53 7.81 1.04
N PHE A 270 3.55 8.01 0.20
CA PHE A 270 4.83 8.61 0.58
C PHE A 270 4.93 10.10 0.22
N SER A 271 3.81 10.80 0.00
CA SER A 271 3.82 12.21 -0.44
C SER A 271 4.64 13.12 0.47
N PHE A 272 4.63 12.84 1.78
CA PHE A 272 5.42 13.54 2.79
C PHE A 272 6.95 13.48 2.60
N GLU A 273 7.45 12.58 1.74
CA GLU A 273 8.87 12.46 1.37
C GLU A 273 9.22 13.20 0.08
N SER A 274 8.25 13.86 -0.55
CA SER A 274 8.40 14.59 -1.81
C SER A 274 7.97 16.05 -1.65
N LEU A 275 8.51 16.94 -2.50
CA LEU A 275 8.12 18.35 -2.47
C LEU A 275 6.64 18.53 -2.84
N PHE A 276 6.16 17.71 -3.77
CA PHE A 276 4.77 17.62 -4.17
C PHE A 276 4.52 16.28 -4.88
N VAL A 277 3.26 15.88 -4.96
CA VAL A 277 2.78 14.81 -5.82
C VAL A 277 1.70 15.39 -6.73
N ILE A 278 1.82 15.17 -8.03
CA ILE A 278 0.83 15.54 -9.03
C ILE A 278 0.33 14.29 -9.73
N LEU A 279 -0.99 14.19 -9.86
CA LEU A 279 -1.68 13.10 -10.55
C LEU A 279 -2.64 13.69 -11.59
N PRO A 280 -3.00 12.94 -12.64
CA PRO A 280 -4.15 13.27 -13.49
C PRO A 280 -5.46 13.38 -12.67
N THR A 281 -6.47 14.04 -13.24
CA THR A 281 -7.74 14.37 -12.56
C THR A 281 -8.58 13.20 -12.10
N LYS A 282 -8.45 12.04 -12.74
CA LYS A 282 -9.24 10.86 -12.39
C LYS A 282 -8.32 9.68 -12.16
N VAL A 283 -8.38 9.16 -10.95
CA VAL A 283 -7.60 8.01 -10.50
C VAL A 283 -8.59 7.03 -9.87
N ARG A 284 -8.33 5.72 -9.94
CA ARG A 284 -9.32 4.75 -9.43
C ARG A 284 -9.25 4.77 -7.91
N LYS A 285 -10.35 4.36 -7.27
CA LYS A 285 -10.45 4.30 -5.81
C LYS A 285 -9.35 3.42 -5.19
N TYR A 286 -8.94 2.36 -5.89
CA TYR A 286 -7.90 1.42 -5.45
C TYR A 286 -6.55 2.14 -5.26
N ASP A 287 -6.18 3.00 -6.21
CA ASP A 287 -4.90 3.71 -6.17
C ASP A 287 -4.88 4.85 -5.13
N VAL A 288 -6.02 5.49 -4.80
CA VAL A 288 -6.00 6.77 -4.06
C VAL A 288 -6.56 6.75 -2.64
N LEU A 289 -7.46 5.84 -2.28
CA LEU A 289 -8.19 5.99 -1.01
C LEU A 289 -7.26 5.90 0.21
N ALA A 290 -6.35 4.92 0.23
CA ALA A 290 -5.39 4.77 1.33
C ALA A 290 -4.45 5.98 1.39
N GLY A 291 -3.93 6.39 0.22
CA GLY A 291 -3.01 7.51 0.11
C GLY A 291 -3.63 8.85 0.53
N PHE A 292 -4.83 9.17 0.06
CA PHE A 292 -5.52 10.42 0.43
C PHE A 292 -5.85 10.48 1.92
N PHE A 293 -6.20 9.35 2.52
CA PHE A 293 -6.38 9.25 3.96
C PHE A 293 -5.07 9.52 4.71
N LEU A 294 -3.96 8.90 4.28
CA LEU A 294 -2.64 9.11 4.90
C LEU A 294 -2.12 10.54 4.71
N ALA A 295 -2.41 11.15 3.57
CA ALA A 295 -2.04 12.53 3.23
C ALA A 295 -3.07 13.57 3.73
N GLN A 296 -4.02 13.21 4.60
CA GLN A 296 -5.16 14.09 4.93
C GLN A 296 -4.77 15.47 5.47
N ASN A 297 -3.63 15.58 6.17
CA ASN A 297 -3.13 16.83 6.75
C ASN A 297 -2.23 17.63 5.78
N GLU A 298 -2.03 17.16 4.56
CA GLU A 298 -1.33 17.89 3.50
C GLU A 298 -2.30 18.78 2.71
N ILE A 299 -1.77 19.80 2.03
CA ILE A 299 -2.56 20.61 1.12
C ILE A 299 -2.91 19.75 -0.09
N LYS A 300 -4.20 19.67 -0.40
CA LYS A 300 -4.74 18.93 -1.54
C LYS A 300 -5.63 19.85 -2.38
N THR A 301 -5.38 19.91 -3.68
CA THR A 301 -6.24 20.58 -4.66
C THR A 301 -6.49 19.62 -5.83
N GLY A 302 -7.58 19.81 -6.58
CA GLY A 302 -7.99 18.88 -7.63
C GLY A 302 -9.45 18.48 -7.56
N ASN A 303 -9.91 17.82 -8.61
CA ASN A 303 -11.24 17.22 -8.68
C ASN A 303 -11.31 16.01 -7.74
N LEU A 304 -11.62 16.30 -6.47
CA LEU A 304 -11.63 15.32 -5.38
C LEU A 304 -13.05 14.99 -4.89
N SER A 305 -14.08 15.57 -5.50
CA SER A 305 -15.46 15.45 -5.06
C SER A 305 -15.95 14.01 -5.02
N GLU A 306 -15.52 13.17 -5.95
CA GLU A 306 -15.94 11.76 -5.99
C GLU A 306 -15.45 10.93 -4.80
N TYR A 307 -14.35 11.35 -4.14
CA TYR A 307 -13.77 10.66 -3.00
C TYR A 307 -14.32 11.16 -1.66
N GLN A 308 -15.07 12.26 -1.63
CA GLN A 308 -15.66 12.81 -0.40
C GLN A 308 -16.61 11.82 0.29
N LYS A 309 -17.25 10.95 -0.48
CA LYS A 309 -18.10 9.87 0.06
C LYS A 309 -17.32 8.82 0.89
N TYR A 310 -16.01 8.72 0.69
CA TYR A 310 -15.12 7.85 1.47
C TYR A 310 -14.31 8.63 2.51
N ILE A 311 -13.96 9.89 2.20
CA ILE A 311 -13.17 10.78 3.06
C ILE A 311 -13.89 12.14 3.18
N PRO A 312 -14.83 12.29 4.13
CA PRO A 312 -15.73 13.45 4.19
C PRO A 312 -15.05 14.81 4.34
N ASN A 313 -13.85 14.83 4.93
CA ASN A 313 -13.08 16.06 5.14
C ASN A 313 -12.25 16.50 3.92
N LEU A 314 -12.28 15.73 2.82
CA LEU A 314 -11.54 16.05 1.62
C LEU A 314 -12.13 17.30 0.95
N ARG A 315 -11.29 18.31 0.70
CA ARG A 315 -11.71 19.55 0.03
C ARG A 315 -11.47 19.40 -1.46
N ALA A 316 -12.50 19.66 -2.27
CA ALA A 316 -12.41 19.65 -3.72
C ALA A 316 -12.25 21.07 -4.27
N VAL A 317 -11.38 21.21 -5.26
CA VAL A 317 -11.20 22.45 -6.04
C VAL A 317 -11.08 22.03 -7.48
N ASP A 318 -11.97 22.53 -8.34
CA ASP A 318 -11.91 22.20 -9.76
C ASP A 318 -10.54 22.60 -10.35
N SER A 319 -9.86 21.63 -10.96
CA SER A 319 -8.48 21.75 -11.42
C SER A 319 -8.16 20.61 -12.37
N LYS A 320 -7.29 20.87 -13.35
CA LYS A 320 -6.86 19.89 -14.37
C LYS A 320 -5.98 18.76 -13.83
N TYR A 321 -5.44 18.93 -12.64
CA TYR A 321 -4.62 17.93 -11.96
C TYR A 321 -4.93 17.89 -10.46
N ILE A 322 -4.64 16.75 -9.83
CA ILE A 322 -4.62 16.63 -8.37
C ILE A 322 -3.21 17.00 -7.91
N LEU A 323 -3.09 17.94 -6.97
CA LEU A 323 -1.84 18.32 -6.31
C LEU A 323 -1.91 17.95 -4.84
N ILE A 324 -0.85 17.34 -4.32
CA ILE A 324 -0.64 17.06 -2.91
C ILE A 324 0.71 17.66 -2.50
N THR A 325 0.75 18.50 -1.47
CA THR A 325 2.00 19.10 -0.99
C THR A 325 1.87 19.61 0.45
N LYS A 326 3.00 19.77 1.13
CA LYS A 326 3.10 20.51 2.40
C LYS A 326 3.61 21.95 2.22
N ASP A 327 4.04 22.30 1.01
CA ASP A 327 4.69 23.56 0.70
C ASP A 327 3.70 24.53 0.04
N PHE A 328 3.36 25.60 0.76
CA PHE A 328 2.44 26.62 0.25
C PHE A 328 3.02 27.39 -0.95
N ASP A 329 4.35 27.53 -1.06
CA ASP A 329 4.97 28.19 -2.21
C ASP A 329 4.74 27.39 -3.50
N VAL A 330 4.65 26.06 -3.41
CA VAL A 330 4.31 25.21 -4.56
C VAL A 330 2.87 25.50 -5.02
N VAL A 331 1.94 25.66 -4.08
CA VAL A 331 0.55 26.00 -4.39
C VAL A 331 0.45 27.35 -5.10
N GLU A 332 1.15 28.38 -4.60
CA GLU A 332 1.18 29.70 -5.22
C GLU A 332 1.77 29.67 -6.63
N LYS A 333 2.91 28.98 -6.82
CA LYS A 333 3.55 28.84 -8.14
C LYS A 333 2.66 28.15 -9.17
N LEU A 334 1.83 27.21 -8.73
CA LEU A 334 1.01 26.39 -9.63
C LEU A 334 -0.44 26.88 -9.78
N ARG A 335 -0.87 27.91 -9.03
CA ARG A 335 -2.26 28.40 -9.05
C ARG A 335 -2.79 28.68 -10.47
N ASN A 336 -2.02 29.38 -11.28
CA ASN A 336 -2.41 29.77 -12.65
C ASN A 336 -2.23 28.64 -13.68
N VAL A 337 -1.51 27.58 -13.31
CA VAL A 337 -1.19 26.46 -14.21
C VAL A 337 -2.18 25.31 -14.04
N LEU A 338 -2.71 25.16 -12.83
CA LEU A 338 -3.68 24.13 -12.46
C LEU A 338 -5.12 24.47 -12.88
N THR A 339 -5.41 25.76 -13.11
CA THR A 339 -6.69 26.29 -13.61
C THR A 339 -6.80 26.17 -15.15
#